data_AF-A0A8J3VXD2-F1
#
_entry.id   AF-A0A8J3VXD2-F1
#
_cell.length_a   1.000
_cell.length_b   1.000
_cell.length_c   1.000
_cell.angle_alpha   90.00
_cell.angle_beta   90.00
_cell.angle_gamma   90.00
#
_symmetry.space_group_name_H-M   'P 1'
#
loop_
_entity.id
_entity.type
_entity.pdbx_description
1 polymer ?
#
loop_
_entity_poly.entity_id
_entity_poly.type
_entity_poly.pdbx_seq_one_letter_code
_entity_poly.pdbx_strand_id
1 'polypeptide(L)'
;MAAEGWSNARLAAHFGVTESGILQAKRATGLSKPMTDHSRALPWTLRREHSQSGPATNLRNLSAATQGRTVPKDKLNTALRWANRLVGNGLDITYDPEHGFLEVPAEGSSHIGRVLAEARAVLGEAPGERPRGADTSGQG
;
A
#
# COMPACT_ATOMS: atom_id res chain seq x y z
N MET A 1 -29.77 8.62 -15.90
CA MET A 1 -30.18 9.53 -14.81
C MET A 1 -29.30 9.24 -13.61
N ALA A 2 -28.57 10.24 -13.14
CA ALA A 2 -27.53 10.10 -12.12
C ALA A 2 -28.14 9.64 -10.78
N ALA A 3 -27.60 8.56 -10.22
CA ALA A 3 -27.99 8.07 -8.92
C ALA A 3 -27.52 9.05 -7.84
N GLU A 4 -28.45 9.80 -7.23
CA GLU A 4 -28.18 10.44 -5.95
C GLU A 4 -27.96 9.34 -4.90
N GLY A 5 -26.71 8.90 -4.76
CA GLY A 5 -26.32 7.98 -3.70
C GLY A 5 -26.50 8.67 -2.36
N TRP A 6 -27.55 8.31 -1.61
CA TRP A 6 -27.75 8.82 -0.26
C TRP A 6 -26.56 8.43 0.62
N SER A 7 -26.08 9.37 1.44
CA SER A 7 -25.08 9.08 2.46
C SER A 7 -25.62 8.08 3.49
N ASN A 8 -24.73 7.35 4.17
CA ASN A 8 -25.17 6.42 5.22
C ASN A 8 -25.91 7.15 6.35
N ALA A 9 -25.51 8.38 6.67
CA ALA A 9 -26.22 9.28 7.59
C ALA A 9 -27.67 9.56 7.14
N ARG A 10 -27.87 9.83 5.85
CA ARG A 10 -29.20 10.10 5.29
C ARG A 10 -30.07 8.85 5.25
N LEU A 11 -29.48 7.69 4.96
CA LEU A 11 -30.16 6.40 5.05
C LEU A 11 -30.55 6.07 6.49
N ALA A 12 -29.65 6.30 7.45
CA ALA A 12 -29.88 6.10 8.87
C ALA A 12 -31.05 6.95 9.38
N ALA A 13 -31.04 8.25 9.05
CA ALA A 13 -32.13 9.17 9.39
C ALA A 13 -33.46 8.77 8.74
N HIS A 14 -33.44 8.33 7.48
CA HIS A 14 -34.66 7.92 6.76
C HIS A 14 -35.29 6.63 7.33
N PHE A 15 -34.46 5.65 7.69
CA PHE A 15 -34.93 4.36 8.19
C PHE A 15 -35.04 4.28 9.71
N GLY A 16 -34.72 5.36 10.44
CA GLY A 16 -34.80 5.39 11.90
C GLY A 16 -33.78 4.45 12.59
N VAL A 17 -32.64 4.20 11.95
CA VAL A 17 -31.58 3.30 12.46
C VAL A 17 -30.28 4.07 12.62
N THR A 18 -29.26 3.45 13.23
CA THR A 18 -27.91 4.03 13.30
C THR A 18 -27.17 3.89 11.97
N GLU A 19 -26.18 4.76 11.74
CA GLU A 19 -25.26 4.61 10.60
C GLU A 19 -24.52 3.26 10.62
N SER A 20 -24.19 2.76 11.81
CA SER A 20 -23.59 1.43 11.98
C SER A 20 -24.53 0.31 11.52
N GLY A 21 -25.83 0.42 11.77
CA GLY A 21 -26.86 -0.52 11.30
C GLY A 21 -26.97 -0.54 9.77
N ILE A 22 -26.93 0.63 9.12
CA ILE A 22 -26.88 0.71 7.65
C ILE A 22 -25.62 0.05 7.09
N LEU A 23 -24.46 0.27 7.71
CA LEU A 23 -23.20 -0.34 7.29
C LEU A 23 -23.20 -1.87 7.49
N GLN A 24 -23.79 -2.37 8.57
CA GLN A 24 -23.94 -3.81 8.81
C GLN A 24 -24.89 -4.44 7.78
N ALA A 25 -26.03 -3.81 7.49
CA ALA A 25 -26.96 -4.26 6.46
C ALA A 25 -26.29 -4.32 5.08
N LYS A 26 -25.57 -3.26 4.68
CA LYS A 26 -24.81 -3.24 3.41
C LYS A 26 -23.77 -4.36 3.32
N ARG A 27 -23.11 -4.70 4.43
CA ARG A 27 -22.16 -5.83 4.47
C ARG A 27 -22.87 -7.17 4.33
N ALA A 28 -23.95 -7.38 5.08
CA ALA A 28 -24.75 -8.60 5.05
C ALA A 28 -25.33 -8.88 3.66
N THR A 29 -25.65 -7.85 2.88
CA THR A 29 -26.20 -7.97 1.53
C THR A 29 -25.15 -7.86 0.42
N GLY A 30 -23.85 -7.85 0.74
CA GLY A 30 -22.77 -7.74 -0.26
C GLY A 30 -22.70 -6.38 -0.99
N LEU A 31 -23.43 -5.37 -0.52
CA LEU A 31 -23.48 -4.02 -1.09
C LEU A 31 -22.34 -3.11 -0.57
N SER A 32 -21.51 -3.60 0.35
CA SER A 32 -20.25 -2.96 0.70
C SER A 32 -19.10 -3.52 -0.14
N LYS A 33 -18.34 -2.66 -0.82
CA LYS A 33 -17.03 -3.07 -1.36
C LYS A 33 -16.17 -3.57 -0.19
N PRO A 34 -15.57 -4.77 -0.28
CA PRO A 34 -14.63 -5.23 0.73
C PRO A 34 -13.55 -4.18 0.94
N MET A 35 -13.27 -3.85 2.19
CA MET A 35 -12.16 -2.96 2.52
C MET A 35 -10.87 -3.69 2.16
N THR A 36 -9.96 -3.01 1.45
CA THR A 36 -8.67 -3.59 1.10
C THR A 36 -7.92 -3.95 2.37
N ASP A 37 -7.60 -5.23 2.54
CA ASP A 37 -6.77 -5.65 3.66
C ASP A 37 -5.29 -5.36 3.33
N HIS A 38 -4.68 -4.54 4.16
CA HIS A 38 -3.28 -4.15 4.05
C HIS A 38 -2.40 -4.82 5.12
N SER A 39 -2.96 -5.68 5.97
CA SER A 39 -2.27 -6.31 7.10
C SER A 39 -0.96 -6.99 6.71
N ARG A 40 -0.90 -7.62 5.52
CA ARG A 40 0.33 -8.24 5.00
C ARG A 40 1.46 -7.25 4.72
N ALA A 41 1.16 -6.01 4.33
CA ALA A 41 2.19 -4.97 4.10
C ALA A 41 2.37 -4.06 5.32
N LEU A 42 1.34 -3.92 6.14
CA LEU A 42 1.28 -3.11 7.35
C LEU A 42 0.79 -3.98 8.52
N PRO A 43 1.67 -4.82 9.10
CA PRO A 43 1.29 -5.74 10.18
C PRO A 43 1.08 -5.04 11.52
N TRP A 44 1.47 -3.77 11.64
CA TRP A 44 1.37 -3.00 12.88
C TRP A 44 0.03 -2.28 13.03
N THR A 45 -0.46 -2.22 14.26
CA THR A 45 -1.54 -1.31 14.65
C THR A 45 -1.00 0.11 14.76
N LEU A 46 -1.24 0.93 13.74
CA LEU A 46 -0.72 2.30 13.68
C LEU A 46 -1.54 3.24 14.56
N ARG A 47 -0.86 4.16 15.26
CA ARG A 47 -1.50 5.33 15.86
C ARG A 47 -2.04 6.23 14.75
N ARG A 48 -3.12 6.95 15.07
CA ARG A 48 -3.83 7.80 14.10
C ARG A 48 -2.88 8.82 13.45
N GLU A 49 -2.00 9.43 14.23
CA GLU A 49 -0.99 10.39 13.76
C GLU A 49 0.01 9.80 12.77
N HIS A 50 0.37 8.52 12.90
CA HIS A 50 1.31 7.83 11.99
C HIS A 50 0.63 7.19 10.79
N SER A 51 -0.71 7.11 10.79
CA SER A 51 -1.47 6.39 9.77
C SER A 51 -1.29 6.96 8.36
N GLN A 52 -0.97 8.25 8.22
CA GLN A 52 -0.73 8.92 6.94
C GLN A 52 0.76 9.27 6.70
N SER A 53 1.67 8.68 7.47
CA SER A 53 3.11 8.86 7.25
C SER A 53 3.55 8.31 5.88
N GLY A 54 4.72 8.77 5.41
CA GLY A 54 5.33 8.30 4.16
C GLY A 54 5.42 6.76 4.08
N PRO A 55 6.03 6.08 5.06
CA PRO A 55 6.11 4.61 5.07
C PRO A 55 4.74 3.94 5.04
N ALA A 56 3.77 4.42 5.85
CA ALA A 56 2.43 3.84 5.86
C ALA A 56 1.71 3.98 4.51
N THR A 57 1.79 5.16 3.90
CA THR A 57 1.14 5.40 2.59
C THR A 57 1.83 4.61 1.47
N ASN A 58 3.16 4.52 1.48
CA ASN A 58 3.92 3.72 0.51
C ASN A 58 3.56 2.23 0.61
N LEU A 59 3.50 1.65 1.81
CA LEU A 59 3.12 0.25 2.00
C LEU A 59 1.70 -0.03 1.52
N ARG A 60 0.73 0.87 1.78
CA ARG A 60 -0.63 0.72 1.25
C ARG A 60 -0.67 0.80 -0.27
N ASN A 61 0.12 1.68 -0.88
CA ASN A 61 0.20 1.78 -2.34
C ASN A 61 0.77 0.50 -2.96
N LEU A 62 1.85 -0.06 -2.39
CA LEU A 62 2.42 -1.34 -2.84
C LEU A 62 1.42 -2.49 -2.66
N SER A 63 0.78 -2.57 -1.50
CA SER A 63 -0.23 -3.58 -1.19
C SER A 63 -1.49 -3.45 -2.07
N ALA A 64 -1.89 -2.24 -2.44
CA ALA A 64 -2.98 -2.03 -3.37
C ALA A 64 -2.61 -2.53 -4.77
N ALA A 65 -1.37 -2.28 -5.21
CA ALA A 65 -0.88 -2.78 -6.49
C ALA A 65 -0.81 -4.32 -6.53
N THR A 66 -0.34 -4.99 -5.45
CA THR A 66 -0.34 -6.47 -5.40
C THR A 66 -1.73 -7.09 -5.48
N GLN A 67 -2.75 -6.34 -5.06
CA GLN A 67 -4.16 -6.75 -5.12
C GLN A 67 -4.86 -6.36 -6.43
N GLY A 68 -4.09 -5.96 -7.47
CA GLY A 68 -4.62 -5.58 -8.77
C GLY A 68 -5.43 -4.27 -8.77
N ARG A 69 -5.27 -3.43 -7.75
CA ARG A 69 -5.98 -2.15 -7.65
C ARG A 69 -5.24 -1.08 -8.45
N THR A 70 -6.01 -0.18 -9.06
CA THR A 70 -5.45 1.01 -9.71
C THR A 70 -4.85 1.94 -8.66
N VAL A 71 -3.55 2.13 -8.72
CA VAL A 71 -2.80 3.12 -7.93
C VAL A 71 -2.31 4.21 -8.88
N PRO A 72 -2.47 5.51 -8.57
CA PRO A 72 -1.90 6.58 -9.39
C PRO A 72 -0.41 6.36 -9.61
N LYS A 73 0.05 6.47 -10.87
CA LYS A 73 1.41 6.13 -11.29
C LYS A 73 2.48 6.81 -10.43
N ASP A 74 2.31 8.09 -10.09
CA ASP A 74 3.29 8.84 -9.28
C ASP A 74 3.39 8.32 -7.85
N LYS A 75 2.27 7.88 -7.26
CA LYS A 75 2.24 7.28 -5.92
C LYS A 75 2.91 5.91 -5.92
N LEU A 76 2.63 5.09 -6.94
CA LEU A 76 3.26 3.79 -7.10
C LEU A 76 4.77 3.94 -7.31
N ASN A 77 5.20 4.83 -8.21
CA ASN A 77 6.61 5.12 -8.47
C ASN A 77 7.34 5.60 -7.21
N THR A 78 6.70 6.48 -6.42
CA THR A 78 7.26 6.95 -5.16
C THR A 78 7.45 5.80 -4.16
N ALA A 79 6.45 4.93 -4.02
CA ALA A 79 6.54 3.78 -3.14
C ALA A 79 7.60 2.76 -3.60
N LEU A 80 7.70 2.50 -4.91
CA LEU A 80 8.74 1.64 -5.48
C LEU A 80 10.14 2.22 -5.30
N ARG A 81 10.36 3.51 -5.54
CA ARG A 81 11.66 4.16 -5.30
C ARG A 81 12.06 4.09 -3.84
N TRP A 82 11.12 4.35 -2.93
CA TRP A 82 11.36 4.25 -1.49
C TRP A 82 11.76 2.83 -1.08
N ALA A 83 11.00 1.82 -1.48
CA ALA A 83 11.29 0.43 -1.14
C ALA A 83 12.62 -0.06 -1.76
N ASN A 84 12.90 0.32 -3.01
CA ASN A 84 14.18 0.01 -3.66
C ASN A 84 15.38 0.63 -2.95
N ARG A 85 15.26 1.89 -2.49
CA ARG A 85 16.33 2.54 -1.73
C ARG A 85 16.62 1.77 -0.44
N LEU A 86 15.59 1.33 0.30
CA LEU A 86 15.78 0.57 1.53
C LEU A 86 16.50 -0.75 1.25
N VAL A 87 15.95 -1.56 0.34
CA VAL A 87 16.52 -2.87 -0.01
C VAL A 87 17.93 -2.74 -0.57
N GLY A 88 18.18 -1.76 -1.45
CA GLY A 88 19.50 -1.51 -2.04
C GLY A 88 20.56 -1.10 -1.02
N ASN A 89 20.14 -0.51 0.11
CA ASN A 89 21.03 -0.12 1.21
C ASN A 89 21.10 -1.15 2.34
N GLY A 90 20.49 -2.34 2.17
CA GLY A 90 20.43 -3.35 3.24
C GLY A 90 19.60 -2.90 4.45
N LEU A 91 18.58 -2.07 4.22
CA LEU A 91 17.68 -1.54 5.25
C LEU A 91 16.29 -2.19 5.15
N ASP A 92 15.62 -2.22 6.30
CA ASP A 92 14.23 -2.55 6.49
C ASP A 92 13.53 -1.45 7.31
N ILE A 93 12.29 -1.70 7.72
CA ILE A 93 11.56 -0.85 8.64
C ILE A 93 11.08 -1.60 9.88
N THR A 94 10.98 -0.87 10.97
CA THR A 94 10.17 -1.23 12.14
C THR A 94 9.16 -0.12 12.43
N TYR A 95 8.21 -0.41 13.31
CA TYR A 95 7.25 0.58 13.80
C TYR A 95 7.23 0.57 15.32
N ASP A 96 7.39 1.76 15.88
CA ASP A 96 7.23 2.04 17.29
C ASP A 96 6.02 2.98 17.49
N PRO A 97 5.09 2.70 18.42
CA PRO A 97 3.94 3.56 18.64
C PRO A 97 4.28 4.99 19.09
N GLU A 98 5.39 5.21 19.77
CA GLU A 98 5.79 6.54 20.26
C GLU A 98 6.51 7.33 19.17
N HIS A 99 7.38 6.69 18.40
CA HIS A 99 8.29 7.33 17.45
C HIS A 99 7.89 7.17 15.97
N GLY A 100 6.96 6.26 15.67
CA GLY A 100 6.53 5.96 14.31
C GLY A 100 7.43 4.96 13.59
N PHE A 101 7.60 5.13 12.29
CA PHE A 101 8.40 4.22 11.46
C PHE A 101 9.88 4.59 11.51
N LEU A 102 10.72 3.58 11.68
CA LEU A 102 12.18 3.73 11.73
C LEU A 102 12.82 2.82 10.69
N GLU A 103 13.88 3.31 10.04
CA GLU A 103 14.73 2.49 9.16
C GLU A 103 15.75 1.74 10.03
N VAL A 104 15.87 0.43 9.82
CA VAL A 104 16.75 -0.46 10.59
C VAL A 104 17.57 -1.32 9.63
N PRO A 105 18.75 -1.84 10.03
CA PRO A 105 19.44 -2.86 9.24
C PRO A 105 18.51 -4.05 8.95
N ALA A 106 18.57 -4.57 7.73
CA ALA A 106 17.82 -5.78 7.38
C ALA A 106 18.52 -7.00 7.99
N GLU A 107 17.86 -7.67 8.95
CA GLU A 107 18.36 -8.89 9.58
C GLU A 107 17.51 -10.09 9.11
N GLY A 108 18.13 -11.03 8.40
CA GLY A 108 17.44 -12.24 7.91
C GLY A 108 16.38 -11.93 6.85
N SER A 109 15.11 -12.22 7.14
CA SER A 109 14.00 -12.05 6.19
C SER A 109 13.46 -10.62 6.20
N SER A 110 13.80 -9.84 5.17
CA SER A 110 13.34 -8.44 5.09
C SER A 110 11.84 -8.32 4.75
N HIS A 111 11.12 -7.55 5.56
CA HIS A 111 9.71 -7.20 5.34
C HIS A 111 9.54 -6.32 4.10
N ILE A 112 10.30 -5.22 3.96
CA ILE A 112 10.26 -4.40 2.74
C ILE A 112 10.71 -5.20 1.52
N GLY A 113 11.75 -6.03 1.66
CA GLY A 113 12.20 -6.92 0.60
C GLY A 113 11.08 -7.82 0.07
N ARG A 114 10.32 -8.45 0.97
CA ARG A 114 9.16 -9.28 0.63
C ARG A 114 8.05 -8.46 -0.05
N VAL A 115 7.65 -7.32 0.53
CA VAL A 115 6.56 -6.49 -0.03
C VAL A 115 6.92 -5.97 -1.43
N LEU A 116 8.19 -5.57 -1.64
CA LEU A 116 8.68 -5.13 -2.94
C LEU A 116 8.69 -6.26 -3.96
N ALA A 117 9.13 -7.47 -3.57
CA ALA A 117 9.13 -8.63 -4.44
C ALA A 117 7.71 -9.01 -4.87
N GLU A 118 6.74 -9.02 -3.94
CA GLU A 118 5.32 -9.25 -4.23
C GLU A 118 4.78 -8.20 -5.22
N ALA A 119 5.11 -6.92 -5.02
CA ALA A 119 4.69 -5.83 -5.92
C ALA A 119 5.26 -6.01 -7.34
N ARG A 120 6.54 -6.33 -7.46
CA ARG A 120 7.21 -6.55 -8.75
C ARG A 120 6.65 -7.72 -9.53
N ALA A 121 6.36 -8.83 -8.84
CA ALA A 121 5.77 -10.02 -9.47
C ALA A 121 4.45 -9.69 -10.18
N VAL A 122 3.63 -8.80 -9.61
CA VAL A 122 2.36 -8.38 -10.22
C VAL A 122 2.56 -7.35 -11.33
N LEU A 123 3.55 -6.46 -11.21
CA LEU A 123 3.83 -5.43 -12.20
C LEU A 123 4.59 -5.94 -13.44
N GLY A 124 5.06 -7.20 -13.43
CA GLY A 124 5.83 -7.78 -14.52
C GLY A 124 7.29 -7.27 -14.58
N GLU A 125 7.79 -6.65 -13.51
CA GLU A 125 9.19 -6.27 -13.40
C GLU A 125 10.01 -7.48 -12.93
N ALA A 126 10.82 -8.05 -13.83
CA ALA A 126 11.78 -9.10 -13.47
C ALA A 126 12.80 -8.57 -12.43
N PRO A 127 13.30 -9.41 -11.51
CA PRO A 127 14.28 -8.98 -10.53
C PRO A 127 15.61 -8.66 -11.23
N GLY A 128 15.95 -7.36 -11.31
CA GLY A 128 17.31 -6.89 -11.51
C GLY A 128 17.91 -7.12 -12.89
N GLU A 129 17.37 -6.47 -13.93
CA GLU A 129 18.23 -6.12 -15.06
C GLU A 129 19.01 -4.86 -14.68
N ARG A 130 20.28 -5.05 -14.29
CA ARG A 130 21.25 -3.95 -14.22
C ARG A 130 21.22 -3.21 -15.56
N PRO A 131 21.30 -1.87 -15.60
CA PRO A 131 21.55 -1.19 -16.86
C PRO A 131 22.84 -1.77 -17.43
N ARG A 132 22.76 -2.36 -18.63
CA ARG A 132 23.93 -2.74 -19.41
C ARG A 132 24.68 -1.46 -19.76
N GLY A 133 25.54 -1.02 -18.86
CA GLY A 133 26.68 -0.20 -19.17
C GLY A 133 27.77 -1.11 -19.75
N ALA A 134 27.98 -1.00 -21.05
CA ALA A 134 29.17 -1.36 -21.81
C ALA A 134 28.91 -0.87 -23.24
N ASP A 135 29.79 -0.20 -23.96
CA ASP A 135 31.07 0.41 -23.65
C ASP A 135 31.37 1.29 -24.88
N THR A 136 32.08 2.38 -24.67
CA THR A 136 32.56 3.25 -25.75
C THR A 136 33.69 2.56 -26.52
N SER A 137 33.57 2.45 -27.84
CA SER A 137 34.66 2.34 -28.85
C SER A 137 33.97 2.42 -30.21
N GLY A 138 34.04 3.50 -30.99
CA GLY A 138 35.27 3.98 -31.60
C GLY A 138 35.64 3.06 -32.75
N GLN A 139 35.15 3.34 -33.97
CA GLN A 139 35.80 3.08 -35.27
C GLN A 139 34.87 3.47 -36.43
N GLY A 140 35.39 4.26 -37.36
CA GLY A 140 34.75 4.73 -38.59
C GLY A 140 35.24 6.11 -38.97
#